data_AF-A0A9W4K2I7-F1
#
_entry.id   AF-A0A9W4K2I7-F1
#
_cell.length_a   1.000
_cell.length_b   1.000
_cell.length_c   1.000
_cell.angle_alpha   90.00
_cell.angle_beta   90.00
_cell.angle_gamma   90.00
#
_symmetry.space_group_name_H-M   'P 1'
#
loop_
_entity.id
_entity.type
_entity.pdbx_description
1 polymer ?
#
loop_
_entity_poly.entity_id
_entity_poly.type
_entity_poly.pdbx_seq_one_letter_code
_entity_poly.pdbx_strand_id
1 'polypeptide(L)'
;MEAHPVLPKMIGETITTPSPNLPDSTLYPRRDWVIIEKLSEHPRPVTPKDFDDGMGPAYTAGKYLCRLAGSRGHNKLAFMRIYKQIPLAAGTELDNSSVRKAQASKPRDHVELHALKRLTKNRCTATPKLLEYQIDKQDENDLAPGGYIIHLFWSLPYSRRESIRKKVKMACTKVSGFRRADRISPDTKWDDYNFVRFLLVLNSPARYKYLSIKAKDLKSDKTVAGSGEKED
;
A
#
# COMPACT_ATOMS: atom_id res chain seq x y z
N MET A 1 -15.07 -10.75 -7.44
CA MET A 1 -15.70 -9.86 -6.46
C MET A 1 -14.89 -8.58 -6.49
N GLU A 2 -15.43 -7.50 -7.04
CA GLU A 2 -14.73 -6.22 -7.05
C GLU A 2 -14.56 -5.74 -5.61
N ALA A 3 -13.34 -5.37 -5.26
CA ALA A 3 -13.03 -4.87 -3.93
C ALA A 3 -13.58 -3.44 -3.81
N HIS A 4 -14.66 -3.27 -3.04
CA HIS A 4 -15.18 -1.93 -2.77
C HIS A 4 -14.20 -1.15 -1.89
N PRO A 5 -13.93 0.14 -2.22
CA PRO A 5 -13.10 0.98 -1.38
C PRO A 5 -13.77 1.18 -0.03
N VAL A 6 -13.02 0.94 1.03
CA VAL A 6 -13.48 0.99 2.43
C VAL A 6 -12.92 2.20 3.18
N LEU A 7 -11.92 2.88 2.60
CA LEU A 7 -11.44 4.15 3.14
C LEU A 7 -12.31 5.31 2.64
N PRO A 8 -12.78 6.20 3.53
CA PRO A 8 -13.62 7.33 3.16
C PRO A 8 -12.95 8.24 2.12
N LYS A 9 -13.76 9.04 1.42
CA LYS A 9 -13.29 10.11 0.55
C LYS A 9 -12.85 11.29 1.42
N MET A 10 -11.63 11.23 1.92
CA MET A 10 -11.08 12.21 2.86
C MET A 10 -10.54 13.50 2.19
N ILE A 11 -10.98 13.82 0.97
CA ILE A 11 -10.42 14.96 0.22
C ILE A 11 -10.81 16.27 0.93
N GLY A 12 -9.81 17.11 1.22
CA GLY A 12 -9.99 18.36 1.96
C GLY A 12 -9.94 18.20 3.48
N GLU A 13 -9.95 16.98 4.01
CA GLU A 13 -9.80 16.74 5.44
C GLU A 13 -8.37 17.07 5.90
N THR A 14 -8.28 17.58 7.13
CA THR A 14 -7.00 17.87 7.78
C THR A 14 -6.71 16.78 8.79
N ILE A 15 -5.62 16.04 8.56
CA ILE A 15 -5.10 15.07 9.52
C ILE A 15 -4.11 15.79 10.43
N THR A 16 -4.47 15.83 11.70
CA THR A 16 -3.61 16.33 12.77
C THR A 16 -3.07 15.13 13.52
N THR A 17 -1.80 14.84 13.31
CA THR A 17 -1.11 13.80 14.07
C THR A 17 -0.79 14.32 15.48
N PRO A 18 -1.12 13.58 16.54
CA PRO A 18 -0.79 13.97 17.89
C PRO A 18 0.73 13.95 18.06
N SER A 19 1.26 14.88 18.86
CA SER A 19 2.67 14.85 19.26
C SER A 19 2.95 13.50 19.89
N PRO A 20 3.88 12.69 19.34
CA PRO A 20 4.13 11.41 19.93
C PRO A 20 4.73 11.62 21.32
N ASN A 21 4.12 11.04 22.36
CA ASN A 21 4.74 10.83 23.68
C ASN A 21 5.90 9.80 23.60
N LEU A 22 6.49 9.60 22.41
CA LEU A 22 7.59 8.68 22.16
C LEU A 22 8.93 9.40 22.29
N PRO A 23 10.02 8.67 22.62
CA PRO A 23 11.38 9.21 22.64
C PRO A 23 11.87 9.80 21.30
N ASP A 24 11.12 9.60 20.21
CA ASP A 24 11.41 10.10 18.86
C ASP A 24 10.77 11.47 18.52
N SER A 25 10.16 12.16 19.49
CA SER A 25 9.42 13.43 19.27
C SER A 25 10.25 14.52 18.56
N THR A 26 11.57 14.55 18.76
CA THR A 26 12.47 15.51 18.09
C THR A 26 12.66 15.25 16.59
N LEU A 27 12.46 14.01 16.13
CA LEU A 27 12.61 13.62 14.72
C LEU A 27 11.32 13.83 13.91
N TYR A 28 10.17 13.83 14.57
CA TYR A 28 8.84 13.86 13.95
C TYR A 28 7.99 14.95 14.61
N PRO A 29 8.23 16.24 14.31
CA PRO A 29 7.43 17.31 14.89
C PRO A 29 6.01 17.25 14.32
N ARG A 30 5.03 17.58 15.18
CA ARG A 30 3.61 17.66 14.84
C ARG A 30 3.37 18.55 13.63
N ARG A 31 2.58 18.06 12.69
CA ARG A 31 2.16 18.80 11.50
C ARG A 31 0.71 18.48 11.16
N ASP A 32 0.08 19.46 10.52
CA ASP A 32 -1.27 19.31 10.00
C ASP A 32 -1.18 19.11 8.49
N TRP A 33 -1.84 18.08 7.98
CA TRP A 33 -1.79 17.69 6.57
C TRP A 33 -3.18 17.71 5.96
N VAL A 34 -3.36 18.52 4.91
CA VAL A 34 -4.58 18.54 4.11
C VAL A 34 -4.48 17.51 3.01
N ILE A 35 -5.45 16.58 2.94
CA ILE A 35 -5.51 15.57 1.88
C ILE A 35 -5.99 16.24 0.59
N ILE A 36 -5.18 16.10 -0.47
CA ILE A 36 -5.47 16.66 -1.79
C ILE A 36 -6.16 15.62 -2.66
N GLU A 37 -5.64 14.40 -2.64
CA GLU A 37 -6.04 13.35 -3.59
C GLU A 37 -5.85 11.96 -2.96
N LYS A 38 -6.78 11.05 -3.29
CA LYS A 38 -6.62 9.62 -3.04
C LYS A 38 -6.02 8.97 -4.29
N LEU A 39 -4.79 8.49 -4.18
CA LEU A 39 -4.01 7.94 -5.30
C LEU A 39 -4.31 6.45 -5.53
N SER A 40 -4.47 5.69 -4.45
CA SER A 40 -4.83 4.27 -4.55
C SER A 40 -5.42 3.73 -3.25
N GLU A 41 -6.13 2.61 -3.35
CA GLU A 41 -6.55 1.81 -2.21
C GLU A 41 -6.48 0.33 -2.58
N HIS A 42 -5.89 -0.47 -1.68
CA HIS A 42 -5.72 -1.90 -1.88
C HIS A 42 -6.13 -2.66 -0.61
N PRO A 43 -7.32 -3.29 -0.60
CA PRO A 43 -7.68 -4.21 0.47
C PRO A 43 -6.87 -5.50 0.38
N ARG A 44 -6.58 -6.04 1.56
CA ARG A 44 -5.89 -7.31 1.82
C ARG A 44 -6.81 -8.14 2.70
N PRO A 45 -7.86 -8.75 2.09
CA PRO A 45 -8.76 -9.62 2.81
C PRO A 45 -8.01 -10.83 3.36
N VAL A 46 -8.44 -11.32 4.52
CA VAL A 46 -7.93 -12.52 5.18
C VAL A 46 -9.14 -13.32 5.64
N THR A 47 -9.18 -14.62 5.32
CA THR A 47 -10.26 -15.50 5.79
C THR A 47 -10.08 -15.82 7.27
N PRO A 48 -11.14 -16.23 8.01
CA PRO A 48 -11.01 -16.68 9.38
C PRO A 48 -9.94 -17.77 9.57
N LYS A 49 -9.92 -18.76 8.67
CA LYS A 49 -8.91 -19.82 8.69
C LYS A 49 -7.48 -19.28 8.55
N ASP A 50 -7.24 -18.37 7.60
CA ASP A 50 -5.91 -17.80 7.41
C ASP A 50 -5.49 -16.95 8.63
N PHE A 51 -6.45 -16.26 9.26
CA PHE A 51 -6.21 -15.52 10.50
C PHE A 51 -5.79 -16.47 11.64
N ASP A 52 -6.53 -17.57 11.83
CA ASP A 52 -6.24 -18.60 12.83
C ASP A 52 -4.89 -19.30 12.55
N ASP A 53 -4.53 -19.46 11.27
CA ASP A 53 -3.23 -19.95 10.82
C ASP A 53 -2.09 -18.92 11.03
N GLY A 54 -2.36 -17.78 11.68
CA GLY A 54 -1.37 -16.77 12.04
C GLY A 54 -0.99 -15.82 10.91
N MET A 55 -1.78 -15.74 9.83
CA MET A 55 -1.52 -14.79 8.74
C MET A 55 -1.74 -13.33 9.16
N GLY A 56 -2.29 -13.07 10.35
CA GLY A 56 -2.55 -11.72 10.87
C GLY A 56 -3.84 -11.11 10.33
N PRO A 57 -4.24 -9.93 10.81
CA PRO A 57 -5.53 -9.33 10.50
C PRO A 57 -5.67 -8.94 9.03
N ALA A 58 -6.91 -8.93 8.55
CA ALA A 58 -7.27 -8.29 7.30
C ALA A 58 -7.10 -6.77 7.41
N TYR A 59 -6.66 -6.11 6.34
CA TYR A 59 -6.49 -4.66 6.33
C TYR A 59 -6.65 -4.07 4.93
N THR A 60 -6.81 -2.75 4.86
CA THR A 60 -6.70 -1.98 3.61
C THR A 60 -5.51 -1.05 3.67
N ALA A 61 -4.88 -0.81 2.51
CA ALA A 61 -3.78 0.11 2.35
C ALA A 61 -4.17 1.24 1.37
N GLY A 62 -4.43 2.43 1.90
CA GLY A 62 -4.72 3.62 1.11
C GLY A 62 -3.50 4.50 0.92
N LYS A 63 -3.32 5.08 -0.27
CA LYS A 63 -2.28 6.05 -0.58
C LYS A 63 -2.89 7.39 -0.96
N TYR A 64 -2.38 8.46 -0.38
CA TYR A 64 -2.90 9.81 -0.57
C TYR A 64 -1.78 10.79 -0.86
N LEU A 65 -2.11 11.83 -1.63
CA LEU A 65 -1.30 13.03 -1.75
C LEU A 65 -1.80 14.05 -0.73
N CYS A 66 -0.88 14.58 0.06
CA CYS A 66 -1.18 15.56 1.10
C CYS A 66 -0.33 16.82 0.92
N ARG A 67 -0.85 17.94 1.39
CA ARG A 67 -0.17 19.24 1.48
C ARG A 67 -0.07 19.66 2.93
N LEU A 68 1.08 20.19 3.32
CA LEU A 68 1.23 20.77 4.64
C LEU A 68 0.28 21.95 4.82
N ALA A 69 -0.47 22.00 5.91
CA ALA A 69 -1.38 23.09 6.21
C ALA A 69 -0.65 24.42 6.51
N GLY A 70 -1.35 25.53 6.34
CA GLY A 70 -0.87 26.88 6.64
C GLY A 70 -0.08 27.58 5.52
N SER A 71 0.13 28.89 5.69
CA SER A 71 0.72 29.81 4.70
C SER A 71 2.15 29.47 4.28
N ARG A 72 2.90 28.74 5.12
CA ARG A 72 4.26 28.23 4.81
C ARG A 72 4.27 26.85 4.13
N GLY A 73 3.10 26.26 3.90
CA GLY A 73 2.91 24.87 3.47
C GLY A 73 2.49 24.67 2.01
N HIS A 74 2.15 25.73 1.28
CA HIS A 74 1.53 25.63 -0.06
C HIS A 74 2.31 24.77 -1.07
N ASN A 75 3.63 24.71 -0.96
CA ASN A 75 4.51 23.94 -1.85
C ASN A 75 5.08 22.65 -1.23
N LYS A 76 4.72 22.33 0.01
CA LYS A 76 5.24 21.14 0.71
C LYS A 76 4.24 20.00 0.58
N LEU A 77 4.52 19.14 -0.40
CA LEU A 77 3.76 17.91 -0.64
C LEU A 77 4.40 16.72 0.08
N ALA A 78 3.53 15.81 0.53
CA ALA A 78 3.89 14.53 1.11
C ALA A 78 2.97 13.43 0.58
N PHE A 79 3.46 12.20 0.62
CA PHE A 79 2.58 11.06 0.52
C PHE A 79 2.15 10.60 1.91
N MET A 80 0.91 10.15 2.01
CA MET A 80 0.37 9.50 3.19
C MET A 80 -0.06 8.07 2.84
N ARG A 81 0.20 7.13 3.77
CA ARG A 81 -0.31 5.77 3.77
C ARG A 81 -1.25 5.64 4.95
N ILE A 82 -2.40 5.06 4.69
CA ILE A 82 -3.29 4.56 5.73
C ILE A 82 -3.25 3.05 5.69
N TYR A 83 -2.91 2.41 6.81
CA TYR A 83 -3.23 1.01 7.05
C TYR A 83 -4.39 0.95 8.04
N LYS A 84 -5.56 0.51 7.59
CA LYS A 84 -6.75 0.38 8.44
C LYS A 84 -7.15 -1.09 8.50
N GLN A 85 -7.31 -1.63 9.71
CA GLN A 85 -7.85 -2.98 9.87
C GLN A 85 -9.27 -3.05 9.28
N ILE A 86 -9.59 -4.13 8.59
CA ILE A 86 -10.93 -4.41 8.07
C ILE A 86 -11.42 -5.76 8.63
N PRO A 87 -12.74 -6.03 8.61
CA PRO A 87 -13.28 -7.33 8.97
C PRO A 87 -12.70 -8.48 8.13
N LEU A 88 -12.71 -9.68 8.70
CA LEU A 88 -12.29 -10.90 8.02
C LEU A 88 -13.22 -11.22 6.86
N ALA A 89 -12.63 -11.71 5.78
CA ALA A 89 -13.32 -12.04 4.54
C ALA A 89 -14.11 -13.34 4.72
N ALA A 90 -15.39 -13.17 5.07
CA ALA A 90 -16.41 -14.22 5.13
C ALA A 90 -17.84 -13.64 5.23
N GLY A 91 -18.07 -12.39 4.81
CA GLY A 91 -19.35 -11.70 5.02
C GLY A 91 -19.46 -10.99 6.37
N THR A 92 -18.43 -11.09 7.24
CA THR A 92 -18.45 -10.45 8.57
C THR A 92 -18.42 -8.93 8.51
N GLU A 93 -18.12 -8.36 7.35
CA GLU A 93 -18.27 -6.93 7.08
C GLU A 93 -19.71 -6.42 7.21
N LEU A 94 -20.70 -7.31 7.04
CA LEU A 94 -22.13 -7.02 7.21
C LEU A 94 -22.67 -7.40 8.59
N ASP A 95 -21.84 -8.04 9.42
CA ASP A 95 -22.23 -8.39 10.78
C ASP A 95 -22.38 -7.15 11.66
N ASN A 96 -23.07 -7.35 12.78
CA ASN A 96 -23.24 -6.31 13.79
C ASN A 96 -21.88 -5.80 14.34
N SER A 97 -21.90 -4.60 14.91
CA SER A 97 -20.69 -3.93 15.39
C SER A 97 -19.92 -4.76 16.45
N SER A 98 -20.62 -5.52 17.31
CA SER A 98 -19.96 -6.34 18.33
C SER A 98 -19.15 -7.50 17.75
N VAL A 99 -19.65 -8.17 16.71
CA VAL A 99 -18.89 -9.20 15.99
C VAL A 99 -17.66 -8.61 15.31
N ARG A 100 -17.79 -7.45 14.64
CA ARG A 100 -16.65 -6.77 14.00
C ARG A 100 -15.63 -6.27 15.03
N LYS A 101 -16.09 -5.78 16.19
CA LYS A 101 -15.25 -5.35 17.32
C LYS A 101 -14.46 -6.51 17.92
N ALA A 102 -15.05 -7.70 18.01
CA ALA A 102 -14.36 -8.89 18.50
C ALA A 102 -13.16 -9.29 17.64
N GLN A 103 -13.12 -8.86 16.37
CA GLN A 103 -11.99 -9.11 15.47
C GLN A 103 -10.85 -8.11 15.64
N ALA A 104 -11.03 -7.04 16.43
CA ALA A 104 -10.01 -6.03 16.67
C ALA A 104 -8.72 -6.66 17.18
N SER A 105 -7.60 -6.29 16.56
CA SER A 105 -6.30 -6.89 16.86
C SER A 105 -5.22 -5.83 16.94
N LYS A 106 -4.05 -6.23 17.48
CA LYS A 106 -2.87 -5.38 17.46
C LYS A 106 -2.42 -5.15 16.01
N PRO A 107 -1.83 -3.99 15.69
CA PRO A 107 -1.30 -3.75 14.37
C PRO A 107 -0.31 -4.83 13.94
N ARG A 108 -0.46 -5.30 12.70
CA ARG A 108 0.56 -6.11 12.05
C ARG A 108 1.85 -5.30 11.92
N ASP A 109 2.99 -5.99 11.93
CA ASP A 109 4.26 -5.42 11.51
C ASP A 109 4.24 -5.05 10.02
N HIS A 110 3.92 -3.77 9.75
CA HIS A 110 3.97 -3.20 8.41
C HIS A 110 5.41 -2.80 8.08
N VAL A 111 6.06 -3.61 7.26
CA VAL A 111 7.48 -3.44 6.85
C VAL A 111 7.79 -2.02 6.34
N GLU A 112 6.84 -1.36 5.66
CA GLU A 112 7.00 0.01 5.14
C GLU A 112 7.35 1.01 6.26
N LEU A 113 6.67 0.93 7.40
CA LEU A 113 6.92 1.82 8.54
C LEU A 113 8.31 1.58 9.15
N HIS A 114 8.67 0.32 9.40
CA HIS A 114 9.98 -0.03 9.97
C HIS A 114 11.14 0.33 9.03
N ALA A 115 10.98 0.08 7.73
CA ALA A 115 11.96 0.47 6.73
C ALA A 115 12.15 1.99 6.71
N LEU A 116 11.07 2.76 6.61
CA LEU A 116 11.14 4.22 6.55
C LEU A 116 11.72 4.83 7.84
N LYS A 117 11.37 4.30 9.02
CA LYS A 117 11.99 4.68 10.30
C LYS A 117 13.52 4.48 10.26
N ARG A 118 13.97 3.27 9.93
CA ARG A 118 15.40 2.90 9.92
C ARG A 118 16.18 3.74 8.89
N LEU A 119 15.65 3.88 7.69
CA LEU A 119 16.28 4.64 6.61
C LEU A 119 16.38 6.14 6.94
N THR A 120 15.33 6.69 7.57
CA THR A 120 15.33 8.09 8.00
C THR A 120 16.32 8.35 9.12
N LYS A 121 16.36 7.47 10.13
CA LYS A 121 17.33 7.54 11.24
C LYS A 121 18.77 7.49 10.73
N ASN A 122 19.03 6.65 9.73
CA ASN A 122 20.34 6.52 9.08
C ASN A 122 20.63 7.60 8.02
N ARG A 123 19.78 8.62 7.88
CA ARG A 123 19.94 9.75 6.93
C ARG A 123 20.12 9.28 5.48
N CYS A 124 19.48 8.18 5.09
CA CYS A 124 19.55 7.67 3.72
C CYS A 124 18.94 8.69 2.75
N THR A 125 19.76 9.23 1.85
CA THR A 125 19.31 10.22 0.84
C THR A 125 18.64 9.57 -0.38
N ALA A 126 18.71 8.24 -0.47
CA ALA A 126 18.15 7.47 -1.58
C ALA A 126 16.68 7.07 -1.38
N THR A 127 16.14 7.27 -0.17
CA THR A 127 14.77 6.87 0.14
C THR A 127 13.95 8.09 0.55
N PRO A 128 12.62 8.03 0.44
CA PRO A 128 11.81 9.06 1.02
C PRO A 128 12.06 9.16 2.53
N LYS A 129 11.99 10.38 3.05
CA LYS A 129 12.17 10.64 4.48
C LYS A 129 10.82 10.46 5.15
N LEU A 130 10.76 9.63 6.19
CA LEU A 130 9.61 9.58 7.09
C LEU A 130 9.48 10.97 7.73
N LEU A 131 8.35 11.61 7.51
CA LEU A 131 8.04 12.91 8.09
C LEU A 131 7.36 12.73 9.44
N GLU A 132 6.49 11.73 9.53
CA GLU A 132 5.63 11.48 10.69
C GLU A 132 4.92 10.13 10.58
N TYR A 133 4.45 9.60 11.70
CA TYR A 133 3.53 8.46 11.74
C TYR A 133 2.71 8.48 13.03
N GLN A 134 1.53 7.88 12.99
CA GLN A 134 0.64 7.67 14.11
C GLN A 134 0.07 6.26 14.04
N ILE A 135 -0.01 5.60 15.20
CA ILE A 135 -0.69 4.32 15.38
C ILE A 135 -1.82 4.58 16.35
N ASP A 136 -3.04 4.26 15.94
CA ASP A 136 -4.25 4.52 16.71
C ASP A 136 -5.23 3.34 16.63
N LYS A 137 -6.35 3.47 17.33
CA LYS A 137 -7.50 2.57 17.25
C LYS A 137 -8.64 3.22 16.47
N GLN A 138 -9.44 2.37 15.85
CA GLN A 138 -10.66 2.72 15.14
C GLN A 138 -11.81 2.97 16.12
N ASP A 139 -12.70 3.90 15.76
CA ASP A 139 -13.83 4.32 16.58
C ASP A 139 -14.97 3.28 16.57
N GLU A 140 -15.99 3.47 17.41
CA GLU A 140 -17.13 2.54 17.50
C GLU A 140 -17.96 2.43 16.19
N ASN A 141 -17.87 3.44 15.33
CA ASN A 141 -18.59 3.50 14.04
C ASN A 141 -17.78 2.95 12.86
N ASP A 142 -16.50 2.61 13.09
CA ASP A 142 -15.62 2.14 12.02
C ASP A 142 -15.89 0.68 11.63
N LEU A 143 -15.27 0.24 10.52
CA LEU A 143 -15.43 -1.12 10.01
C LEU A 143 -14.87 -2.21 10.94
N ALA A 144 -13.84 -1.91 11.72
CA ALA A 144 -13.35 -2.80 12.76
C ALA A 144 -13.18 -2.01 14.06
N PRO A 145 -14.26 -1.78 14.84
CA PRO A 145 -14.21 -0.98 16.06
C PRO A 145 -13.13 -1.47 17.03
N GLY A 146 -12.29 -0.56 17.53
CA GLY A 146 -11.14 -0.90 18.38
C GLY A 146 -9.96 -1.57 17.67
N GLY A 147 -10.11 -1.93 16.39
CA GLY A 147 -9.03 -2.40 15.53
C GLY A 147 -8.06 -1.28 15.21
N TYR A 148 -6.88 -1.60 14.65
CA TYR A 148 -5.87 -0.57 14.45
C TYR A 148 -6.12 0.31 13.22
N ILE A 149 -5.59 1.52 13.27
CA ILE A 149 -5.37 2.40 12.12
C ILE A 149 -3.97 3.04 12.22
N ILE A 150 -3.22 3.05 11.13
CA ILE A 150 -1.88 3.65 11.07
C ILE A 150 -1.87 4.70 9.97
N HIS A 151 -1.46 5.91 10.32
CA HIS A 151 -1.13 6.98 9.39
C HIS A 151 0.39 7.07 9.29
N LEU A 152 0.93 7.11 8.07
CA LEU A 152 2.35 7.30 7.85
C LEU A 152 2.54 8.37 6.78
N PHE A 153 3.39 9.36 7.04
CA PHE A 153 3.67 10.47 6.14
C PHE A 153 5.13 10.45 5.72
N TRP A 154 5.40 10.59 4.43
CA TRP A 154 6.77 10.68 3.92
C TRP A 154 6.92 11.71 2.82
N SER A 155 8.14 12.22 2.71
CA SER A 155 8.46 13.27 1.76
C SER A 155 8.24 12.82 0.31
N LEU A 156 7.95 13.77 -0.55
CA LEU A 156 7.82 13.58 -2.00
C LEU A 156 9.09 14.01 -2.76
N PRO A 157 10.25 13.31 -2.73
CA PRO A 157 11.37 13.69 -3.58
C PRO A 157 11.12 13.23 -5.02
N TYR A 158 10.60 14.12 -5.87
CA TYR A 158 10.24 13.82 -7.26
C TYR A 158 11.46 13.55 -8.17
N SER A 159 12.52 14.34 -8.07
CA SER A 159 13.63 14.31 -9.03
C SER A 159 14.68 13.21 -8.81
N ARG A 160 14.92 12.76 -7.56
CA ARG A 160 15.91 11.71 -7.27
C ARG A 160 15.36 10.28 -7.38
N ARG A 161 14.04 10.10 -7.26
CA ARG A 161 13.37 8.79 -7.26
C ARG A 161 13.51 8.05 -8.59
N GLU A 162 13.41 8.74 -9.72
CA GLU A 162 13.56 8.09 -11.03
C GLU A 162 14.97 7.58 -11.27
N SER A 163 16.00 8.33 -10.86
CA SER A 163 17.39 7.86 -10.93
C SER A 163 17.61 6.62 -10.05
N ILE A 164 16.99 6.58 -8.88
CA ILE A 164 17.12 5.46 -7.94
C ILE A 164 16.30 4.26 -8.39
N ARG A 165 15.07 4.45 -8.86
CA ARG A 165 14.29 3.40 -9.52
C ARG A 165 15.02 2.85 -10.72
N LYS A 166 15.65 3.69 -11.54
CA LYS A 166 16.48 3.28 -12.68
C LYS A 166 17.72 2.51 -12.22
N LYS A 167 18.40 2.94 -11.15
CA LYS A 167 19.57 2.23 -10.58
C LYS A 167 19.19 0.92 -9.92
N VAL A 168 18.07 0.85 -9.18
CA VAL A 168 17.51 -0.38 -8.60
C VAL A 168 17.03 -1.31 -9.71
N LYS A 169 16.36 -0.78 -10.75
CA LYS A 169 15.99 -1.54 -11.96
C LYS A 169 17.24 -2.13 -12.61
N MET A 170 18.29 -1.32 -12.77
CA MET A 170 19.57 -1.74 -13.36
C MET A 170 20.32 -2.74 -12.47
N ALA A 171 20.26 -2.59 -11.14
CA ALA A 171 20.86 -3.51 -10.19
C ALA A 171 20.09 -4.84 -10.14
N CYS A 172 18.76 -4.82 -10.08
CA CYS A 172 17.93 -6.03 -10.18
C CYS A 172 18.01 -6.70 -11.55
N THR A 173 18.46 -6.02 -12.60
CA THR A 173 18.77 -6.69 -13.89
C THR A 173 20.21 -7.21 -13.95
N LYS A 174 21.18 -6.52 -13.33
CA LYS A 174 22.59 -6.94 -13.32
C LYS A 174 22.98 -7.96 -12.25
N VAL A 175 22.39 -7.88 -11.05
CA VAL A 175 22.80 -8.63 -9.85
C VAL A 175 22.12 -9.99 -9.76
N SER A 176 21.10 -10.26 -10.57
CA SER A 176 20.36 -11.50 -10.45
C SER A 176 20.20 -12.26 -11.74
N GLY A 177 20.75 -13.48 -11.74
CA GLY A 177 20.21 -14.64 -12.45
C GLY A 177 18.81 -15.03 -11.95
N PHE A 178 17.89 -14.08 -11.80
CA PHE A 178 16.47 -14.36 -11.65
C PHE A 178 15.91 -14.65 -13.05
N ARG A 179 15.83 -15.93 -13.43
CA ARG A 179 15.12 -16.47 -14.63
C ARG A 179 13.66 -15.98 -14.81
N ARG A 180 13.15 -15.11 -13.94
CA ARG A 180 11.78 -14.57 -13.94
C ARG A 180 11.68 -13.07 -14.24
N ALA A 181 12.79 -12.33 -14.26
CA ALA A 181 12.81 -10.91 -14.64
C ALA A 181 12.61 -10.69 -16.15
N ASP A 182 13.06 -11.65 -16.97
CA ASP A 182 12.89 -11.65 -18.44
C ASP A 182 11.42 -11.72 -18.90
N ARG A 183 10.48 -11.96 -17.98
CA ARG A 183 9.03 -11.99 -18.27
C ARG A 183 8.35 -10.63 -18.15
N ILE A 184 9.08 -9.58 -17.77
CA ILE A 184 8.53 -8.24 -17.61
C ILE A 184 8.84 -7.45 -18.89
N SER A 185 7.80 -7.13 -19.67
CA SER A 185 7.97 -6.23 -20.82
C SER A 185 8.58 -4.90 -20.34
N PRO A 186 9.58 -4.36 -21.06
CA PRO A 186 10.21 -3.07 -20.74
C PRO A 186 9.22 -1.91 -20.56
N ASP A 187 8.07 -2.02 -21.22
CA ASP A 187 7.01 -1.01 -21.30
C ASP A 187 5.96 -1.15 -20.19
N THR A 188 6.09 -2.15 -19.31
CA THR A 188 5.15 -2.36 -18.19
C THR A 188 5.29 -1.21 -17.18
N LYS A 189 4.23 -0.40 -17.01
CA LYS A 189 4.15 0.57 -15.91
C LYS A 189 4.11 -0.18 -14.58
N TRP A 190 5.09 0.07 -13.72
CA TRP A 190 5.17 -0.57 -12.40
C TRP A 190 4.14 0.04 -11.44
N ASP A 191 3.28 -0.81 -10.90
CA ASP A 191 2.47 -0.52 -9.72
C ASP A 191 3.04 -1.26 -8.49
N ASP A 192 2.59 -0.87 -7.30
CA ASP A 192 3.03 -1.45 -6.02
C ASP A 192 2.75 -2.97 -5.94
N TYR A 193 1.88 -3.50 -6.80
CA TYR A 193 1.55 -4.93 -6.91
C TYR A 193 2.72 -5.76 -7.48
N ASN A 194 3.44 -5.23 -8.47
CA ASN A 194 4.58 -5.92 -9.06
C ASN A 194 5.75 -6.08 -8.06
N PHE A 195 5.93 -5.15 -7.11
CA PHE A 195 6.96 -5.25 -6.08
C PHE A 195 6.78 -6.48 -5.15
N VAL A 196 5.52 -6.82 -4.82
CA VAL A 196 5.17 -7.99 -3.98
C VAL A 196 5.21 -9.28 -4.77
N ARG A 197 4.80 -9.25 -6.06
CA ARG A 197 4.74 -10.41 -6.96
C ARG A 197 6.12 -11.04 -7.23
N PHE A 198 7.20 -10.25 -7.18
CA PHE A 198 8.57 -10.71 -7.44
C PHE A 198 9.37 -11.09 -6.18
N LEU A 199 8.70 -11.29 -5.03
CA LEU A 199 9.27 -12.08 -3.92
C LEU A 199 10.60 -11.53 -3.35
N LEU A 200 10.70 -10.22 -3.12
CA LEU A 200 11.77 -9.66 -2.26
C LEU A 200 11.50 -9.88 -0.76
N VAL A 201 10.47 -10.66 -0.41
CA VAL A 201 10.27 -11.24 0.92
C VAL A 201 10.08 -12.74 0.70
N LEU A 202 10.92 -13.55 1.37
CA LEU A 202 10.86 -15.01 1.38
C LEU A 202 9.42 -15.45 1.68
N ASN A 203 8.73 -16.03 0.69
CA ASN A 203 7.43 -16.64 0.93
C ASN A 203 7.61 -18.10 1.34
N SER A 204 6.97 -18.46 2.45
CA SER A 204 6.75 -19.83 2.86
C SER A 204 6.00 -20.61 1.77
N PRO A 205 6.38 -21.87 1.47
CA PRO A 205 5.71 -22.74 0.50
C PRO A 205 4.20 -22.93 0.74
N ALA A 206 3.70 -22.65 1.94
CA ALA A 206 2.27 -22.74 2.27
C ALA A 206 1.37 -21.80 1.44
N ARG A 207 1.94 -20.76 0.80
CA ARG A 207 1.19 -19.73 0.06
C ARG A 207 0.88 -20.10 -1.40
N TYR A 208 1.42 -21.20 -1.91
CA TYR A 208 1.19 -21.63 -3.31
C TYR A 208 -0.25 -22.07 -3.59
N LYS A 209 -1.00 -22.54 -2.58
CA LYS A 209 -2.37 -23.05 -2.75
C LYS A 209 -3.43 -21.98 -3.05
N TYR A 210 -3.12 -20.70 -2.88
CA TYR A 210 -4.06 -19.59 -3.03
C TYR A 210 -3.83 -18.72 -4.29
N LEU A 211 -2.75 -18.98 -5.04
CA LEU A 211 -2.47 -18.28 -6.28
C LEU A 211 -2.99 -19.12 -7.45
N SER A 212 -4.22 -18.88 -7.89
CA SER A 212 -4.73 -19.46 -9.14
C SER A 212 -3.92 -18.92 -10.33
N ILE A 213 -3.01 -19.73 -10.89
CA ILE A 213 -2.10 -19.35 -11.98
C ILE A 213 -2.77 -19.51 -13.37
N LYS A 214 -4.10 -19.40 -13.47
CA LYS A 214 -4.80 -19.46 -14.75
C LYS A 214 -5.77 -18.28 -14.87
N ALA A 215 -5.25 -17.14 -15.32
CA ALA A 215 -6.10 -16.12 -15.91
C ALA A 215 -6.64 -16.68 -17.24
N LYS A 216 -7.97 -16.86 -17.35
CA LYS A 216 -8.66 -17.28 -18.58
C LYS A 216 -9.21 -16.11 -19.39
N ASP A 217 -8.77 -14.89 -19.10
CA ASP A 217 -9.44 -13.69 -19.56
C ASP A 217 -8.49 -12.91 -20.48
N LEU A 218 -8.31 -13.44 -21.70
CA LEU A 218 -7.75 -12.75 -22.87
C LEU A 218 -8.04 -13.64 -24.09
N LYS A 219 -9.30 -13.70 -24.51
CA LYS A 219 -9.60 -13.97 -25.93
C LYS A 219 -9.44 -12.64 -26.65
N SER A 220 -8.32 -12.47 -27.36
CA SER A 220 -8.16 -11.36 -28.29
C SER A 220 -9.06 -11.61 -29.49
N ASP A 221 -10.07 -10.76 -29.68
CA ASP A 221 -10.71 -10.59 -30.98
C ASP A 221 -9.63 -10.22 -32.01
N LYS A 222 -9.48 -11.06 -33.02
CA LYS A 222 -8.83 -10.71 -34.27
C LYS A 222 -9.70 -11.24 -35.40
N THR A 223 -10.58 -10.37 -35.89
CA THR A 223 -10.99 -10.43 -37.29
C THR A 223 -11.28 -9.03 -37.80
N VAL A 224 -11.03 -8.83 -39.10
CA VAL A 224 -11.18 -7.62 -39.93
C VAL A 224 -9.93 -6.73 -39.93
N ALA A 225 -9.24 -6.45 -41.04
CA ALA A 225 -9.33 -6.90 -42.43
C ALA A 225 -7.98 -6.56 -43.12
N GLY A 226 -7.71 -7.24 -44.23
CA GLY A 226 -6.61 -6.93 -45.13
C GLY A 226 -6.81 -7.67 -46.45
N SER A 227 -7.62 -7.07 -47.32
CA SER A 227 -7.82 -7.39 -48.73
C SER A 227 -6.52 -7.33 -49.52
N GLY A 228 -6.34 -8.26 -50.46
CA GLY A 228 -5.31 -8.26 -51.49
C GLY A 228 -5.48 -9.49 -52.40
N GLU A 229 -5.97 -9.24 -53.61
CA GLU A 229 -6.39 -10.17 -54.64
C GLU A 229 -5.31 -11.17 -55.11
N LYS A 230 -5.75 -12.33 -55.62
CA LYS A 230 -5.40 -12.79 -56.96
C LYS A 230 -6.44 -13.76 -57.51
N GLU A 231 -6.80 -13.49 -58.76
CA GLU A 231 -7.66 -14.23 -59.70
C GLU A 231 -7.18 -15.67 -59.93
N ASP A 232 -8.14 -16.60 -60.03
CA ASP A 232 -8.58 -17.20 -61.30
C ASP A 232 -10.07 -17.60 -61.17
#